data_AF-A0A7W8XCY6-F1
#
_entry.id   AF-A0A7W8XCY6-F1
#
_cell.length_a   1.000
_cell.length_b   1.000
_cell.length_c   1.000
_cell.angle_alpha   90.00
_cell.angle_beta   90.00
_cell.angle_gamma   90.00
#
_symmetry.space_group_name_H-M   'P 1'
#
loop_
_entity.id
_entity.type
_entity.pdbx_description
1 polymer ?
#
loop_
_entity_poly.entity_id
_entity_poly.type
_entity_poly.pdbx_seq_one_letter_code
_entity_poly.pdbx_strand_id
1 'polypeptide(L)' 'MADTLFRVHFEDGTKLDITASDAAAAGKRAGDQHDGIIKKVKRVKGNG' A
#
# COMPACT_ATOMS: atom_id res chain seq x y z
N MET A 1 -16.52 8.39 -1.30
CA MET A 1 -15.19 8.51 -0.66
C MET A 1 -14.17 8.24 -1.74
N ALA A 2 -13.21 9.13 -1.98
CA ALA A 2 -12.22 8.88 -3.03
C ALA A 2 -11.16 7.91 -2.49
N ASP A 3 -11.23 6.66 -2.91
CA ASP A 3 -10.20 5.67 -2.58
C ASP A 3 -8.87 6.13 -3.19
N THR A 4 -7.85 6.25 -2.35
CA THR A 4 -6.52 6.66 -2.80
C THR A 4 -5.66 5.43 -3.03
N LEU A 5 -4.89 5.43 -4.12
CA LEU A 5 -3.96 4.35 -4.40
C LEU A 5 -2.70 4.52 -3.54
N PHE A 6 -2.28 3.45 -2.88
CA PHE A 6 -1.05 3.38 -2.09
C PHE A 6 -0.18 2.24 -2.59
N ARG A 7 1.09 2.52 -2.84
CA ARG A 7 2.12 1.53 -3.15
C ARG A 7 2.86 1.15 -1.89
N VAL A 8 2.68 -0.09 -1.47
CA VAL A 8 3.35 -0.73 -0.33
C VAL A 8 4.58 -1.46 -0.82
N HIS A 9 5.74 -1.13 -0.26
CA HIS A 9 7.01 -1.80 -0.50
C HIS A 9 7.28 -2.75 0.66
N PHE A 10 7.57 -4.00 0.34
CA PHE A 10 7.99 -5.02 1.29
C PHE A 10 9.52 -5.12 1.33
N GLU A 11 10.05 -5.66 2.42
CA GLU A 11 11.49 -5.92 2.56
C GLU A 11 12.01 -6.97 1.57
N ASP A 12 11.16 -7.93 1.20
CA ASP A 12 11.46 -8.97 0.21
C ASP A 12 11.61 -8.42 -1.23
N GLY A 13 11.37 -7.11 -1.43
CA GLY A 13 11.43 -6.45 -2.73
C GLY A 13 10.08 -6.42 -3.47
N THR A 14 9.09 -7.17 -2.99
CA THR A 14 7.71 -7.15 -3.45
C THR A 14 7.09 -5.75 -3.30
N LYS A 15 6.25 -5.36 -4.26
CA LYS A 15 5.51 -4.10 -4.25
C LYS A 15 4.04 -4.38 -4.53
N LEU A 16 3.13 -3.91 -3.68
CA LEU A 16 1.69 -4.03 -3.87
C LEU A 16 1.05 -2.65 -3.98
N ASP A 17 0.17 -2.49 -4.96
CA ASP A 17 -0.64 -1.30 -5.13
C ASP A 17 -2.04 -1.58 -4.55
N ILE A 18 -2.35 -0.91 -3.44
CA ILE A 18 -3.58 -1.10 -2.65
C ILE A 18 -4.37 0.19 -2.66
N THR A 19 -5.64 0.13 -3.04
CA THR A 19 -6.60 1.22 -2.86
C THR A 19 -7.14 1.20 -1.43
N ALA A 20 -6.99 2.31 -0.73
CA ALA A 20 -7.48 2.49 0.63
C ALA A 20 -7.82 3.96 0.91
N SER A 21 -8.52 4.19 2.02
CA SER A 21 -8.83 5.55 2.48
C SER A 21 -7.58 6.28 2.99
N ASP A 22 -6.62 5.55 3.56
CA ASP A 22 -5.42 6.07 4.20
C ASP A 22 -4.27 5.04 4.18
N ALA A 23 -3.06 5.50 4.53
CA ALA A 23 -1.85 4.68 4.47
C ALA A 23 -1.84 3.53 5.50
N ALA A 24 -2.53 3.69 6.64
CA ALA A 24 -2.60 2.65 7.66
C ALA A 24 -3.52 1.51 7.19
N ALA A 25 -4.67 1.84 6.62
CA ALA A 25 -5.57 0.89 5.97
C ALA A 25 -4.89 0.17 4.79
N ALA A 26 -4.10 0.89 3.99
CA ALA A 26 -3.32 0.29 2.90
C ALA A 26 -2.27 -0.70 3.43
N GLY A 27 -1.52 -0.34 4.48
CA GLY A 27 -0.54 -1.22 5.11
C GLY A 27 -1.17 -2.48 5.66
N LYS A 28 -2.29 -2.35 6.39
CA LYS A 28 -3.02 -3.51 6.93
C LYS A 28 -3.47 -4.47 5.82
N ARG A 29 -4.15 -3.96 4.79
CA ARG A 29 -4.56 -4.76 3.62
C ARG A 29 -3.40 -5.39 2.87
N ALA A 30 -2.27 -4.69 2.79
CA ALA A 30 -1.08 -5.23 2.15
C ALA A 30 -0.50 -6.40 2.96
N GLY A 31 -0.47 -6.29 4.29
CA GLY A 31 -0.05 -7.37 5.18
C GLY A 31 -1.00 -8.57 5.16
N ASP A 32 -2.32 -8.33 5.05
CA ASP A 32 -3.31 -9.40 4.87
C ASP A 32 -3.16 -10.12 3.51
N GLN A 33 -2.72 -9.42 2.46
CA GLN A 33 -2.49 -10.03 1.14
C GLN A 33 -1.13 -10.69 0.98
N HIS A 34 -0.13 -10.22 1.73
CA HIS A 34 1.24 -10.71 1.63
C HIS A 34 1.89 -10.71 3.00
N ASP A 35 2.18 -11.93 3.48
CA ASP A 35 2.85 -12.17 4.75
C ASP A 35 4.32 -11.77 4.63
N GLY A 36 4.57 -10.47 4.76
CA GLY A 36 5.88 -9.88 4.56
C GLY A 36 6.04 -8.59 5.36
N ILE A 37 7.28 -8.27 5.72
CA ILE A 37 7.58 -7.05 6.47
C ILE A 37 7.40 -5.85 5.54
N ILE A 38 6.45 -4.99 5.88
CA ILE A 38 6.22 -3.74 5.16
C ILE A 38 7.35 -2.77 5.48
N LYS A 39 8.16 -2.48 4.45
CA LYS A 39 9.27 -1.54 4.53
C LYS A 39 8.79 -0.09 4.46
N LYS A 40 7.86 0.20 3.55
CA LYS A 40 7.40 1.56 3.29
C LYS A 40 6.07 1.59 2.56
N VAL A 41 5.15 2.42 3.03
CA VAL A 41 3.90 2.74 2.32
C VAL A 41 4.03 4.12 1.70
N LYS A 42 3.73 4.26 0.40
CA LYS A 42 3.70 5.55 -0.29
C LYS A 42 2.35 5.75 -0.95
N ARG A 43 1.82 6.97 -0.90
CA ARG A 43 0.62 7.32 -1.66
C ARG A 43 0.98 7.52 -3.13
N VAL A 44 0.33 6.81 -4.02
CA VAL A 44 0.43 7.01 -5.46
C VAL A 44 -0.58 8.09 -5.82
N LYS A 45 -0.08 9.31 -6.04
CA LYS A 45 -0.91 10.37 -6.62
C LYS A 45 -1.06 10.02 -8.10
N GLY A 46 -2.27 9.64 -8.53
CA GLY A 46 -2.60 9.60 -9.95
C GLY A 46 -2.27 10.98 -10.54
N ASN A 47 -1.35 11.02 -11.48
CA ASN A 47 -1.03 12.23 -12.20
C ASN A 47 -2.24 12.51 -13.10
N GLY A 48 -3.16 13.34 -12.61
CA GLY A 48 -4.22 13.93 -13.42
C GLY A 48 -3.62 14.88 -14.46
#